data_AF-A0AAV0UU25-F1
#
_entry.id   AF-A0AAV0UU25-F1
#
_cell.length_a   1.000
_cell.length_b   1.000
_cell.length_c   1.000
_cell.angle_alpha   90.00
_cell.angle_beta   90.00
_cell.angle_gamma   90.00
#
_symmetry.space_group_name_H-M   'P 1'
#
loop_
_entity.id
_entity.type
_entity.pdbx_description
1 polymer ?
#
loop_
_entity_poly.entity_id
_entity_poly.type
_entity_poly.pdbx_seq_one_letter_code
_entity_poly.pdbx_strand_id
1 'polypeptide(L)'
;MMSSSISRQTAVEFDPALKSVVVDRLCGEAVLRGSDIFARGVMSASSSINAEDKVNVFVDLDHNHTRGSDFATHTGRKLLIARGTTKMARTEMFRAVQGLAVTQLVRVCPDAPPMNGVLPGLIYVQNLPCSVVAHVLDPQAGDVVLDMCAAPGGKTSHVATLMRNEGILVACDRSKRKALALQTLCEELRLDCVVPLKMDSTHAVLSKEKADMVSTQAQDSSFTSVAQVIARAKGKGRSSQARLLEVEGFFPETFDRILLDPPCSALGLRPRLLHASNAANLAEYTNMQRCFLWVAAFLLKPGGTLVYSTCTINPNENEQMVHHALETYPFELVPQQEAHLGNRGLQGQGLSDHEASLVQRFDPSDAVLDTMGFFCAKFVKTRSIRQDQGNAI
;
A
#
# COMPACT_ATOMS: atom_id res chain seq x y z
N MET A 1 9.66 -4.52 32.02
CA MET A 1 11.09 -4.70 31.71
C MET A 1 11.31 -6.10 31.16
N MET A 2 11.31 -6.25 29.85
CA MET A 2 11.90 -7.40 29.16
C MET A 2 12.90 -6.82 28.16
N SER A 3 14.13 -6.56 28.62
CA SER A 3 15.23 -6.29 27.70
C SER A 3 15.67 -7.64 27.12
N SER A 4 14.97 -8.12 26.10
CA SER A 4 15.58 -9.10 25.21
C SER A 4 16.65 -8.35 24.42
N SER A 5 17.90 -8.49 24.83
CA SER A 5 19.05 -8.09 24.02
C SER A 5 18.98 -8.88 22.71
N ILE A 6 18.43 -8.26 21.67
CA ILE A 6 18.48 -8.80 20.31
C ILE A 6 19.97 -8.91 19.97
N SER A 7 20.48 -10.14 19.89
CA SER A 7 21.84 -10.43 19.46
C SER A 7 22.03 -9.87 18.05
N ARG A 8 22.74 -8.74 17.93
CA ARG A 8 23.09 -8.11 16.65
C ARG A 8 24.24 -8.83 15.94
N GLN A 9 24.23 -10.17 15.94
CA GLN A 9 25.17 -10.94 15.12
C GLN A 9 24.53 -11.20 13.75
N THR A 10 24.98 -10.46 12.74
CA THR A 10 24.72 -10.78 11.33
C THR A 10 25.46 -12.07 10.99
N ALA A 11 24.82 -13.23 11.21
CA ALA A 11 25.44 -14.56 11.16
C ALA A 11 25.90 -15.03 9.76
N VAL A 12 25.87 -14.16 8.75
CA VAL A 12 26.18 -14.50 7.36
C VAL A 12 27.45 -13.80 6.92
N GLU A 13 28.54 -14.57 6.84
CA GLU A 13 29.80 -14.12 6.26
C GLU A 13 29.90 -14.53 4.78
N PHE A 14 30.84 -13.97 4.03
CA PHE A 14 31.13 -14.45 2.68
C PHE A 14 31.93 -15.76 2.73
N ASP A 15 31.56 -16.75 1.93
CA ASP A 15 32.34 -17.98 1.78
C ASP A 15 33.00 -18.03 0.39
N PRO A 16 34.32 -17.91 0.27
CA PRO A 16 35.00 -17.93 -1.02
C PRO A 16 34.93 -19.30 -1.72
N ALA A 17 34.63 -20.38 -0.99
CA ALA A 17 34.49 -21.71 -1.58
C ALA A 17 33.12 -21.93 -2.27
N LEU A 18 32.13 -21.08 -1.96
CA LEU A 18 30.79 -21.19 -2.53
C LEU A 18 30.65 -20.41 -3.85
N LYS A 19 29.82 -20.97 -4.73
CA LYS A 19 29.34 -20.29 -5.94
C LYS A 19 28.46 -19.10 -5.54
N SER A 20 28.18 -18.19 -6.46
CA SER A 20 27.46 -16.95 -6.15
C SER A 20 26.29 -16.69 -7.09
N VAL A 21 25.21 -16.17 -6.52
CA VAL A 21 24.01 -15.69 -7.22
C VAL A 21 23.84 -14.22 -6.89
N VAL A 22 23.52 -13.39 -7.88
CA VAL A 22 23.15 -11.99 -7.71
C VAL A 22 21.68 -11.84 -8.09
N VAL A 23 20.90 -11.25 -7.20
CA VAL A 23 19.49 -10.92 -7.42
C VAL A 23 19.29 -9.44 -7.63
N ASP A 24 18.17 -9.07 -8.24
CA ASP A 24 17.77 -7.66 -8.34
C ASP A 24 17.44 -7.07 -6.95
N ARG A 25 17.39 -5.74 -6.86
CA ARG A 25 17.12 -5.03 -5.61
C ARG A 25 15.78 -5.42 -4.96
N LEU A 26 14.71 -5.56 -5.73
CA LEU A 26 13.38 -5.87 -5.19
C LEU A 26 13.34 -7.29 -4.61
N CYS A 27 13.96 -8.24 -5.30
CA CYS A 27 14.17 -9.59 -4.82
C CYS A 27 15.03 -9.60 -3.55
N GLY A 28 16.12 -8.81 -3.50
CA GLY A 28 16.96 -8.69 -2.32
C GLY A 28 16.21 -8.15 -1.09
N GLU A 29 15.43 -7.08 -1.27
CA GLU A 29 14.56 -6.53 -0.22
C GLU A 29 13.46 -7.50 0.22
N ALA A 30 12.95 -8.35 -0.68
CA ALA A 30 12.01 -9.42 -0.34
C ALA A 30 12.67 -10.56 0.45
N VAL A 31 13.90 -10.96 0.07
CA VAL A 31 14.69 -11.97 0.78
C VAL A 31 14.95 -11.53 2.21
N LEU A 32 15.34 -10.28 2.43
CA LEU A 32 15.53 -9.72 3.77
C LEU A 32 14.24 -9.70 4.62
N ARG A 33 13.07 -9.80 3.98
CA ARG A 33 11.76 -9.95 4.63
C ARG A 33 11.28 -11.40 4.70
N GLY A 34 12.17 -12.37 4.47
CA GLY A 34 11.89 -13.79 4.65
C GLY A 34 11.57 -14.57 3.36
N SER A 35 11.46 -13.90 2.21
CA SER A 35 11.18 -14.58 0.93
C SER A 35 12.30 -15.54 0.53
N ASP A 36 11.93 -16.63 -0.13
CA ASP A 36 12.84 -17.38 -1.00
C ASP A 36 13.13 -16.61 -2.30
N ILE A 37 14.08 -17.10 -3.10
CA ILE A 37 14.46 -16.51 -4.38
C ILE A 37 13.81 -17.29 -5.51
N PHE A 38 13.06 -16.60 -6.36
CA PHE A 38 12.47 -17.15 -7.58
C PHE A 38 13.33 -16.82 -8.80
N ALA A 39 13.28 -17.66 -9.82
CA ALA A 39 14.10 -17.57 -11.04
C ALA A 39 14.09 -16.19 -11.71
N ARG A 40 12.94 -15.50 -11.67
CA ARG A 40 12.78 -14.16 -12.24
C ARG A 40 13.65 -13.11 -11.55
N GLY A 41 13.87 -13.23 -10.24
CA GLY A 41 14.67 -12.28 -9.47
C GLY A 41 16.18 -12.48 -9.60
N VAL A 42 16.62 -13.59 -10.21
CA VAL A 42 18.04 -13.87 -10.44
C VAL A 42 18.55 -13.10 -11.66
N MET A 43 19.59 -12.29 -11.44
CA MET A 43 20.20 -11.43 -12.45
C MET A 43 21.49 -12.03 -13.02
N SER A 44 22.38 -12.50 -12.15
CA SER A 44 23.62 -13.17 -12.57
C SER A 44 23.95 -14.33 -11.64
N ALA A 45 24.72 -15.28 -12.14
CA ALA A 45 25.05 -16.51 -11.42
C ALA A 45 26.37 -17.08 -11.94
N SER A 46 27.18 -17.68 -11.06
CA SER A 46 28.39 -18.42 -11.44
C SER A 46 28.07 -19.47 -12.51
N SER A 47 28.91 -19.56 -13.55
CA SER A 47 28.72 -20.46 -14.71
C SER A 47 28.47 -21.92 -14.36
N SER A 48 29.09 -22.43 -13.29
CA SER A 48 29.06 -23.83 -12.89
C SER A 48 27.91 -24.23 -11.94
N ILE A 49 26.90 -23.37 -11.74
CA ILE A 49 25.77 -23.66 -10.84
C ILE A 49 24.84 -24.76 -11.40
N ASN A 50 24.63 -25.78 -10.57
CA ASN A 50 23.65 -26.86 -10.70
C ASN A 50 22.60 -26.75 -9.58
N ALA A 51 21.58 -27.62 -9.62
CA ALA A 51 20.66 -27.79 -8.49
C ALA A 51 21.40 -28.38 -7.27
N GLU A 52 20.94 -28.04 -6.08
CA GLU A 52 21.49 -28.44 -4.77
C GLU A 52 22.91 -27.91 -4.45
N ASP A 53 23.40 -26.93 -5.22
CA ASP A 53 24.63 -26.21 -4.87
C ASP A 53 24.37 -25.23 -3.71
N LYS A 54 25.32 -25.18 -2.78
CA LYS A 54 25.39 -24.09 -1.79
C LYS A 54 25.95 -22.82 -2.42
N VAL A 55 25.29 -21.69 -2.20
CA VAL A 55 25.63 -20.41 -2.84
C VAL A 55 25.64 -19.25 -1.85
N ASN A 56 26.53 -18.28 -2.12
CA ASN A 56 26.39 -16.91 -1.62
C ASN A 56 25.31 -16.18 -2.41
N VAL A 57 24.49 -15.38 -1.74
CA VAL A 57 23.44 -14.57 -2.35
C VAL A 57 23.76 -13.10 -2.15
N PHE A 58 23.94 -12.42 -3.27
CA PHE A 58 24.17 -10.98 -3.34
C PHE A 58 22.96 -10.27 -3.93
N VAL A 59 22.80 -8.99 -3.59
CA VAL A 59 21.89 -8.06 -4.26
C VAL A 59 22.68 -7.08 -5.11
N ASP A 60 22.24 -6.86 -6.36
CA ASP A 60 22.78 -5.82 -7.24
C ASP A 60 22.26 -4.45 -6.80
N LEU A 61 23.19 -3.54 -6.51
CA LEU A 61 22.89 -2.18 -6.09
C LEU A 61 22.88 -1.20 -7.28
N ASP A 62 23.60 -1.49 -8.35
CA ASP A 62 23.79 -0.53 -9.43
C ASP A 62 22.85 -0.74 -10.63
N HIS A 63 22.13 -1.88 -10.69
CA HIS A 63 21.20 -2.23 -11.79
C HIS A 63 21.83 -2.23 -13.19
N ASN A 64 23.16 -2.34 -13.26
CA ASN A 64 23.92 -2.17 -14.50
C ASN A 64 24.17 -3.48 -15.25
N HIS A 65 23.62 -4.60 -14.77
CA HIS A 65 23.92 -5.92 -15.33
C HIS A 65 22.77 -6.48 -16.17
N THR A 66 23.11 -7.02 -17.33
CA THR A 66 22.18 -7.79 -18.15
C THR A 66 21.87 -9.12 -17.46
N ARG A 67 20.59 -9.45 -17.35
CA ARG A 67 20.13 -10.74 -16.81
C ARG A 67 20.73 -11.89 -17.61
N GLY A 68 21.30 -12.88 -16.92
CA GLY A 68 21.97 -14.04 -17.52
C GLY A 68 23.49 -13.90 -17.66
N SER A 69 24.08 -12.81 -17.19
CA SER A 69 25.53 -12.63 -17.10
C SER A 69 26.18 -13.62 -16.11
N ASP A 70 27.49 -13.85 -16.27
CA ASP A 70 28.27 -14.62 -15.31
C ASP A 70 28.64 -13.75 -14.11
N PHE A 71 28.58 -14.30 -12.90
CA PHE A 71 29.00 -13.61 -11.67
C PHE A 71 30.44 -13.05 -11.77
N ALA A 72 31.36 -13.75 -12.43
CA ALA A 72 32.74 -13.31 -12.60
C ALA A 72 32.87 -12.00 -13.40
N THR A 73 31.85 -11.66 -14.19
CA THR A 73 31.80 -10.42 -15.00
C THR A 73 31.14 -9.25 -14.27
N HIS A 74 30.66 -9.44 -13.03
CA HIS A 74 29.98 -8.40 -12.27
C HIS A 74 30.97 -7.36 -11.74
N THR A 75 30.89 -6.13 -12.25
CA THR A 75 31.80 -5.02 -11.91
C THR A 75 31.19 -3.95 -11.00
N GLY A 76 29.86 -3.98 -10.78
CA GLY A 76 29.16 -3.04 -9.89
C GLY A 76 29.24 -3.38 -8.40
N ARG A 77 28.65 -2.51 -7.58
CA ARG A 77 28.42 -2.71 -6.16
C ARG A 77 27.41 -3.82 -5.93
N LYS A 78 27.76 -4.72 -5.02
CA LYS A 78 26.91 -5.83 -4.58
C LYS A 78 27.01 -5.98 -3.08
N LEU A 79 25.91 -6.37 -2.45
CA LEU A 79 25.84 -6.59 -1.01
C LEU A 79 25.46 -8.04 -0.73
N LEU A 80 26.21 -8.72 0.14
CA LEU A 80 25.86 -10.07 0.60
C LEU A 80 24.65 -9.97 1.53
N ILE A 81 23.59 -10.71 1.23
CA ILE A 81 22.34 -10.69 2.01
C ILE A 81 21.95 -12.04 2.60
N ALA A 82 22.45 -13.13 2.02
CA ALA A 82 22.17 -14.49 2.48
C ALA A 82 23.17 -15.51 1.94
N ARG A 83 23.10 -16.74 2.45
CA ARG A 83 23.55 -17.96 1.80
C ARG A 83 22.34 -18.89 1.61
N GLY A 84 22.35 -19.77 0.62
CA GLY A 84 21.26 -20.71 0.40
C GLY A 84 21.65 -21.91 -0.47
N THR A 85 20.65 -22.70 -0.83
CA THR A 85 20.77 -23.88 -1.70
C THR A 85 19.96 -23.67 -2.97
N THR A 86 20.58 -23.88 -4.13
CA THR A 86 19.91 -23.75 -5.43
C THR A 86 18.92 -24.89 -5.67
N LYS A 87 17.83 -24.63 -6.40
CA LYS A 87 16.82 -25.64 -6.79
C LYS A 87 16.73 -25.91 -8.28
N MET A 88 17.56 -25.24 -9.06
CA MET A 88 17.63 -25.37 -10.51
C MET A 88 19.04 -25.07 -10.99
N ALA A 89 19.40 -25.58 -12.16
CA ALA A 89 20.68 -25.27 -12.80
C ALA A 89 20.67 -23.85 -13.39
N ARG A 90 21.86 -23.29 -13.64
CA ARG A 90 22.00 -21.94 -14.22
C ARG A 90 21.19 -21.73 -15.50
N THR A 91 21.23 -22.69 -16.42
CA THR A 91 20.52 -22.63 -17.71
C THR A 91 19.01 -22.56 -17.53
N GLU A 92 18.48 -23.26 -16.53
CA GLU A 92 17.07 -23.25 -16.16
C GLU A 92 16.68 -21.94 -15.47
N MET A 93 17.49 -21.44 -14.51
CA MET A 93 17.26 -20.15 -13.84
C MET A 93 16.97 -19.02 -14.82
N PHE A 94 17.74 -18.95 -15.92
CA PHE A 94 17.60 -17.86 -16.87
C PHE A 94 16.54 -18.09 -17.95
N ARG A 95 16.06 -19.33 -18.14
CA ARG A 95 14.97 -19.65 -19.08
C ARG A 95 13.59 -19.67 -18.41
N ALA A 96 13.53 -19.99 -17.13
CA ALA A 96 12.29 -20.14 -16.39
C ALA A 96 11.57 -18.78 -16.21
N VAL A 97 10.25 -18.79 -16.43
CA VAL A 97 9.36 -17.64 -16.18
C VAL A 97 8.93 -17.59 -14.70
N GLN A 98 8.86 -18.76 -14.07
CA GLN A 98 8.47 -18.99 -12.69
C GLN A 98 9.24 -20.18 -12.11
N GLY A 99 9.28 -20.31 -10.79
CA GLY A 99 9.94 -21.42 -10.11
C GLY A 99 10.95 -20.95 -9.06
N LEU A 100 11.16 -21.79 -8.06
CA LEU A 100 12.06 -21.55 -6.93
C LEU A 100 13.51 -21.74 -7.39
N ALA A 101 14.33 -20.69 -7.28
CA ALA A 101 15.73 -20.71 -7.69
C ALA A 101 16.68 -21.00 -6.54
N VAL A 102 16.46 -20.38 -5.38
CA VAL A 102 17.28 -20.58 -4.17
C VAL A 102 16.37 -20.60 -2.95
N THR A 103 16.60 -21.55 -2.05
CA THR A 103 15.87 -21.72 -0.79
C THR A 103 16.83 -22.09 0.35
N GLN A 104 16.29 -22.48 1.50
CA GLN A 104 17.06 -22.78 2.72
C GLN A 104 18.00 -21.62 3.07
N LEU A 105 17.46 -20.41 2.98
CA LEU A 105 18.24 -19.19 3.11
C LEU A 105 18.63 -18.94 4.57
N VAL A 106 19.93 -18.82 4.81
CA VAL A 106 20.48 -18.22 6.03
C VAL A 106 20.71 -16.75 5.71
N ARG A 107 19.90 -15.87 6.31
CA ARG A 107 19.82 -14.44 5.98
C ARG A 107 20.56 -13.59 7.01
N VAL A 108 21.01 -12.41 6.57
CA VAL A 108 21.54 -11.37 7.47
C VAL A 108 20.47 -10.94 8.49
N CYS A 109 19.20 -10.96 8.10
CA CYS A 109 18.04 -10.76 8.99
C CYS A 109 17.37 -12.12 9.26
N PRO A 110 17.72 -12.83 10.36
CA PRO A 110 17.26 -14.20 10.60
C PRO A 110 15.79 -14.29 11.03
N ASP A 111 15.23 -13.23 11.59
CA ASP A 111 13.94 -13.25 12.31
C ASP A 111 12.69 -13.24 11.39
N ALA A 112 12.87 -13.28 10.07
CA ALA A 112 11.78 -13.27 9.10
C ALA A 112 11.62 -14.66 8.44
N PRO A 113 10.59 -15.45 8.79
CA PRO A 113 10.31 -16.72 8.10
C PRO A 113 9.67 -16.46 6.71
N PRO A 114 9.78 -17.41 5.77
CA PRO A 114 8.99 -17.36 4.54
C PRO A 114 7.50 -17.51 4.86
N MET A 115 6.70 -16.52 4.45
CA MET A 115 5.25 -16.50 4.69
C MET A 115 4.43 -16.89 3.45
N ASN A 116 5.08 -17.18 2.33
CA ASN A 116 4.39 -17.55 1.10
C ASN A 116 3.64 -18.88 1.27
N GLY A 117 2.32 -18.87 1.03
CA GLY A 117 1.48 -20.06 1.14
C GLY A 117 1.17 -20.51 2.57
N VAL A 118 1.54 -19.73 3.59
CA VAL A 118 1.16 -20.02 4.98
C VAL A 118 -0.28 -19.57 5.19
N LEU A 119 -1.16 -20.51 5.56
CA LEU A 119 -2.58 -20.26 5.86
C LEU A 119 -3.29 -19.35 4.81
N PRO A 120 -3.26 -19.73 3.51
CA PRO A 120 -3.88 -18.94 2.45
C PRO A 120 -5.39 -18.78 2.70
N GLY A 121 -5.91 -17.59 2.45
CA GLY A 121 -7.31 -17.26 2.73
C GLY A 121 -7.63 -16.97 4.21
N LEU A 122 -6.67 -17.15 5.13
CA LEU A 122 -6.85 -16.90 6.57
C LEU A 122 -5.95 -15.78 7.11
N ILE A 123 -4.76 -15.59 6.54
CA ILE A 123 -3.83 -14.54 6.96
C ILE A 123 -3.41 -13.66 5.79
N TYR A 124 -3.14 -12.39 6.09
CA TYR A 124 -2.53 -11.44 5.16
C TYR A 124 -1.34 -10.78 5.85
N VAL A 125 -0.16 -10.83 5.22
CA VAL A 125 1.05 -10.22 5.78
C VAL A 125 0.97 -8.70 5.65
N GLN A 126 0.91 -8.00 6.78
CA GLN A 126 0.79 -6.55 6.85
C GLN A 126 1.74 -5.96 7.89
N ASN A 127 2.34 -4.81 7.59
CA ASN A 127 3.14 -4.07 8.56
C ASN A 127 2.25 -3.46 9.65
N LEU A 128 2.72 -3.43 10.89
CA LEU A 128 1.98 -2.89 12.04
C LEU A 128 1.35 -1.49 11.78
N PRO A 129 2.08 -0.47 11.28
CA PRO A 129 1.46 0.83 11.03
C PRO A 129 0.30 0.79 10.03
N CYS A 130 0.37 -0.10 9.02
CA CYS A 130 -0.72 -0.29 8.07
C CYS A 130 -1.95 -0.94 8.70
N SER A 131 -1.77 -1.82 9.68
CA SER A 131 -2.88 -2.42 10.43
C SER A 131 -3.56 -1.41 11.36
N VAL A 132 -2.77 -0.53 12.00
CA VAL A 132 -3.28 0.58 12.82
C VAL A 132 -4.26 1.45 12.04
N VAL A 133 -3.96 1.78 10.77
CA VAL A 133 -4.82 2.61 9.92
C VAL A 133 -6.27 2.10 9.82
N ALA A 134 -6.48 0.78 9.70
CA ALA A 134 -7.82 0.22 9.62
C ALA A 134 -8.59 0.39 10.94
N HIS A 135 -7.92 0.27 12.09
CA HIS A 135 -8.50 0.53 13.40
C HIS A 135 -8.77 2.02 13.63
N VAL A 136 -7.88 2.91 13.17
CA VAL A 136 -8.08 4.37 13.24
C VAL A 136 -9.32 4.80 12.47
N LEU A 137 -9.57 4.19 11.30
CA LEU A 137 -10.75 4.44 10.47
C LEU A 137 -12.05 4.05 11.20
N ASP A 138 -11.97 3.06 12.09
CA ASP A 138 -13.09 2.56 12.90
C ASP A 138 -14.37 2.30 12.08
N PRO A 139 -14.29 1.47 11.03
CA PRO A 139 -15.43 1.18 10.18
C PRO A 139 -16.43 0.28 10.90
N GLN A 140 -17.72 0.60 10.76
CA GLN A 140 -18.83 -0.13 11.36
C GLN A 140 -19.51 -1.03 10.32
N ALA A 141 -20.15 -2.09 10.80
CA ALA A 141 -21.00 -2.91 9.96
C ALA A 141 -22.13 -2.06 9.33
N GLY A 142 -22.30 -2.18 8.02
CA GLY A 142 -23.31 -1.42 7.27
C GLY A 142 -22.85 -0.07 6.72
N ASP A 143 -21.64 0.38 7.06
CA ASP A 143 -21.07 1.61 6.48
C ASP A 143 -20.92 1.53 4.95
N VAL A 144 -20.95 2.70 4.32
CA VAL A 144 -20.48 2.89 2.95
C VAL A 144 -19.08 3.51 2.99
N VAL A 145 -18.07 2.70 2.73
CA VAL A 145 -16.65 3.06 2.84
C VAL A 145 -15.98 3.15 1.46
N LEU A 146 -15.08 4.11 1.27
CA LEU A 146 -14.22 4.22 0.09
C LEU A 146 -12.76 4.04 0.45
N ASP A 147 -12.10 3.09 -0.18
CA ASP A 147 -10.64 3.03 -0.25
C ASP A 147 -10.19 3.57 -1.62
N MET A 148 -9.60 4.76 -1.61
CA MET A 148 -9.27 5.49 -2.84
C MET A 148 -8.07 4.92 -3.59
N CYS A 149 -7.21 4.14 -2.94
CA CYS A 149 -5.94 3.64 -3.46
C CYS A 149 -5.66 2.23 -2.93
N ALA A 150 -6.56 1.30 -3.27
CA ALA A 150 -6.74 0.07 -2.52
C ALA A 150 -5.66 -1.00 -2.72
N ALA A 151 -5.13 -1.16 -3.93
CA ALA A 151 -4.30 -2.31 -4.22
C ALA A 151 -2.89 -2.16 -3.60
N PRO A 152 -2.33 -3.24 -2.99
CA PRO A 152 -2.71 -4.65 -3.18
C PRO A 152 -3.87 -5.18 -2.33
N GLY A 153 -4.47 -4.38 -1.44
CA GLY A 153 -5.68 -4.76 -0.72
C GLY A 153 -5.51 -5.12 0.75
N GLY A 154 -4.32 -4.94 1.32
CA GLY A 154 -4.08 -5.26 2.74
C GLY A 154 -4.93 -4.41 3.69
N LYS A 155 -5.03 -3.11 3.47
CA LYS A 155 -5.91 -2.23 4.28
C LYS A 155 -7.37 -2.46 3.95
N THR A 156 -7.70 -2.59 2.65
CA THR A 156 -9.06 -2.88 2.17
C THR A 156 -9.65 -4.13 2.81
N SER A 157 -8.93 -5.26 2.77
CA SER A 157 -9.36 -6.52 3.36
C SER A 157 -9.51 -6.44 4.88
N HIS A 158 -8.60 -5.70 5.55
CA HIS A 158 -8.69 -5.47 6.98
C HIS A 158 -9.92 -4.62 7.34
N VAL A 159 -10.19 -3.53 6.62
CA VAL A 159 -11.40 -2.71 6.78
C VAL A 159 -12.67 -3.55 6.58
N ALA A 160 -12.73 -4.36 5.52
CA ALA A 160 -13.86 -5.27 5.27
C ALA A 160 -14.06 -6.29 6.41
N THR A 161 -12.97 -6.78 7.01
CA THR A 161 -13.01 -7.69 8.16
C THR A 161 -13.56 -7.00 9.40
N LEU A 162 -13.15 -5.76 9.68
CA LEU A 162 -13.68 -4.96 10.80
C LEU A 162 -15.18 -4.63 10.62
N MET A 163 -15.61 -4.41 9.37
CA MET A 163 -17.02 -4.27 8.98
C MET A 163 -17.81 -5.59 9.07
N ARG A 164 -17.17 -6.70 9.46
CA ARG A 164 -17.77 -8.05 9.51
C ARG A 164 -18.37 -8.48 8.18
N ASN A 165 -17.78 -8.04 7.08
CA ASN A 165 -18.27 -8.28 5.73
C ASN A 165 -19.72 -7.75 5.48
N GLU A 166 -20.15 -6.73 6.23
CA GLU A 166 -21.47 -6.10 6.12
C GLU A 166 -21.35 -4.63 5.70
N GLY A 167 -22.19 -4.18 4.77
CA GLY A 167 -22.12 -2.83 4.19
C GLY A 167 -21.52 -2.83 2.79
N ILE A 168 -20.90 -1.72 2.39
CA ILE A 168 -20.28 -1.57 1.06
C ILE A 168 -18.91 -0.93 1.22
N LEU A 169 -17.86 -1.64 0.79
CA LEU A 169 -16.50 -1.11 0.68
C LEU A 169 -16.11 -0.97 -0.79
N VAL A 170 -16.15 0.25 -1.33
CA VAL A 170 -15.66 0.54 -2.68
C VAL A 170 -14.14 0.65 -2.64
N ALA A 171 -13.45 -0.12 -3.47
CA ALA A 171 -12.00 -0.20 -3.46
C ALA A 171 -11.42 0.12 -4.84
N CYS A 172 -10.83 1.30 -4.99
CA CYS A 172 -10.39 1.83 -6.28
C CYS A 172 -8.87 1.66 -6.49
N ASP A 173 -8.48 1.26 -7.69
CA ASP A 173 -7.10 1.42 -8.17
C ASP A 173 -7.09 1.77 -9.66
N ARG A 174 -6.19 2.67 -10.07
CA ARG A 174 -6.08 3.11 -11.47
C ARG A 174 -5.65 1.98 -12.40
N SER A 175 -4.84 1.04 -11.91
CA SER A 175 -4.31 -0.07 -12.70
C SER A 175 -5.29 -1.24 -12.76
N LYS A 176 -5.76 -1.58 -13.97
CA LYS A 176 -6.62 -2.75 -14.19
C LYS A 176 -6.01 -4.03 -13.63
N ARG A 177 -4.69 -4.22 -13.79
CA ARG A 177 -3.98 -5.40 -13.27
C ARG A 177 -4.05 -5.48 -11.74
N LYS A 178 -3.84 -4.35 -11.07
CA LYS A 178 -3.89 -4.28 -9.60
C LYS A 178 -5.32 -4.46 -9.07
N ALA A 179 -6.32 -3.85 -9.71
CA ALA A 179 -7.72 -4.02 -9.36
C ALA A 179 -8.20 -5.48 -9.53
N LEU A 180 -7.75 -6.18 -10.58
CA LEU A 180 -8.01 -7.62 -10.75
C LEU A 180 -7.32 -8.48 -9.68
N ALA A 181 -6.08 -8.12 -9.29
CA ALA A 181 -5.39 -8.81 -8.19
C ALA A 181 -6.11 -8.59 -6.84
N LEU A 182 -6.60 -7.38 -6.59
CA LEU A 182 -7.44 -7.07 -5.44
C LEU A 182 -8.75 -7.88 -5.45
N GLN A 183 -9.40 -8.01 -6.61
CA GLN A 183 -10.58 -8.85 -6.76
C GLN A 183 -10.29 -10.31 -6.42
N THR A 184 -9.17 -10.86 -6.92
CA THR A 184 -8.73 -12.23 -6.60
C THR A 184 -8.50 -12.39 -5.10
N LEU A 185 -7.84 -11.43 -4.45
CA LEU A 185 -7.63 -11.44 -3.00
C LEU A 185 -8.96 -11.42 -2.22
N CYS A 186 -9.92 -10.60 -2.63
CA CYS A 186 -11.23 -10.53 -1.97
C CYS A 186 -12.01 -11.84 -2.14
N GLU A 187 -11.92 -12.49 -3.30
CA GLU A 187 -12.53 -13.81 -3.54
C GLU A 187 -11.87 -14.89 -2.67
N GLU A 188 -10.53 -14.89 -2.57
CA GLU A 188 -9.77 -15.82 -1.70
C GLU A 188 -10.12 -15.65 -0.22
N LEU A 189 -10.29 -14.41 0.24
CA LEU A 189 -10.67 -14.06 1.62
C LEU A 189 -12.19 -14.09 1.88
N ARG A 190 -13.01 -14.36 0.85
CA ARG A 190 -14.48 -14.37 0.91
C ARG A 190 -15.08 -13.06 1.45
N LEU A 191 -14.61 -11.95 0.91
CA LEU A 191 -15.06 -10.60 1.26
C LEU A 191 -16.07 -10.08 0.23
N ASP A 192 -17.35 -10.33 0.48
CA ASP A 192 -18.48 -9.98 -0.40
C ASP A 192 -18.87 -8.50 -0.38
N CYS A 193 -18.58 -7.79 0.73
CA CYS A 193 -18.90 -6.36 0.84
C CYS A 193 -17.97 -5.48 0.01
N VAL A 194 -16.84 -6.01 -0.47
CA VAL A 194 -15.83 -5.27 -1.22
C VAL A 194 -16.20 -5.22 -2.69
N VAL A 195 -16.11 -4.02 -3.27
CA VAL A 195 -16.36 -3.76 -4.67
C VAL A 195 -15.09 -3.20 -5.31
N PRO A 196 -14.21 -4.05 -5.87
CA PRO A 196 -13.01 -3.63 -6.57
C PRO A 196 -13.34 -2.91 -7.87
N LEU A 197 -12.79 -1.72 -8.08
CA LEU A 197 -12.99 -0.90 -9.27
C LEU A 197 -11.66 -0.50 -9.91
N LYS A 198 -11.59 -0.58 -11.24
CA LYS A 198 -10.56 0.12 -12.00
C LYS A 198 -11.00 1.58 -12.18
N MET A 199 -10.50 2.48 -11.34
CA MET A 199 -10.89 3.89 -11.31
C MET A 199 -9.68 4.78 -10.98
N ASP A 200 -9.57 5.91 -11.65
CA ASP A 200 -8.68 6.98 -11.20
C ASP A 200 -9.45 7.81 -10.16
N SER A 201 -9.11 7.63 -8.89
CA SER A 201 -9.86 8.26 -7.80
C SER A 201 -9.74 9.78 -7.80
N THR A 202 -8.81 10.39 -8.55
CA THR A 202 -8.76 11.85 -8.75
C THR A 202 -9.91 12.38 -9.62
N HIS A 203 -10.64 11.49 -10.30
CA HIS A 203 -11.81 11.79 -11.14
C HIS A 203 -13.09 11.08 -10.66
N ALA A 204 -13.12 10.62 -9.40
CA ALA A 204 -14.25 9.85 -8.88
C ALA A 204 -15.50 10.69 -8.55
N VAL A 205 -15.43 12.02 -8.57
CA VAL A 205 -16.59 12.89 -8.34
C VAL A 205 -17.38 13.08 -9.63
N LEU A 206 -18.67 12.77 -9.62
CA LEU A 206 -19.58 13.11 -10.72
C LEU A 206 -19.98 14.60 -10.65
N SER A 207 -19.90 15.30 -11.79
CA SER A 207 -20.39 16.68 -11.91
C SER A 207 -21.92 16.74 -11.85
N LYS A 208 -22.44 17.91 -11.43
CA LYS A 208 -23.88 18.16 -11.27
C LYS A 208 -24.65 17.99 -12.61
N GLU A 209 -24.05 18.41 -13.72
CA GLU A 209 -24.62 18.27 -15.07
C GLU A 209 -24.77 16.80 -15.51
N LYS A 210 -23.77 15.96 -15.20
CA LYS A 210 -23.84 14.52 -15.47
C LYS A 210 -24.79 13.81 -14.51
N ALA A 211 -24.86 14.28 -13.26
CA ALA A 211 -25.85 13.84 -12.28
C ALA A 211 -27.29 14.10 -12.76
N ASP A 212 -27.54 15.27 -13.36
CA ASP A 212 -28.85 15.69 -13.87
C ASP A 212 -29.24 14.99 -15.20
N MET A 213 -28.27 14.72 -16.09
CA MET A 213 -28.51 13.87 -17.28
C MET A 213 -28.78 12.39 -16.90
N VAL A 214 -28.18 11.92 -15.80
CA VAL A 214 -28.41 10.57 -15.26
C VAL A 214 -29.75 10.48 -14.54
N SER A 215 -30.16 11.53 -13.81
CA SER A 215 -31.45 11.60 -13.12
C SER A 215 -32.61 11.85 -14.07
N THR A 216 -32.45 12.58 -15.17
CA THR A 216 -33.55 12.79 -16.15
C THR A 216 -34.03 11.50 -16.85
N GLN A 217 -33.25 10.41 -16.80
CA GLN A 217 -33.68 9.08 -17.26
C GLN A 217 -34.36 8.22 -16.17
N ALA A 218 -34.37 8.68 -14.92
CA ALA A 218 -34.98 7.99 -13.78
C ALA A 218 -35.88 8.99 -13.02
N GLN A 219 -37.19 8.81 -13.05
CA GLN A 219 -38.18 9.71 -12.43
C GLN A 219 -38.12 9.82 -10.89
N ASP A 220 -36.96 9.61 -10.24
CA ASP A 220 -36.77 9.74 -8.80
C ASP A 220 -35.66 10.74 -8.48
N SER A 221 -36.05 11.81 -7.78
CA SER A 221 -35.19 12.91 -7.31
C SER A 221 -34.35 12.55 -6.08
N SER A 222 -34.17 11.26 -5.78
CA SER A 222 -33.32 10.79 -4.69
C SER A 222 -31.86 10.72 -5.13
N PHE A 223 -30.94 11.29 -4.33
CA PHE A 223 -29.50 11.07 -4.47
C PHE A 223 -29.20 9.60 -4.75
N THR A 224 -28.56 9.28 -5.88
CA THR A 224 -28.24 7.90 -6.22
C THR A 224 -27.23 7.36 -5.21
N SER A 225 -27.69 6.47 -4.33
CA SER A 225 -26.85 5.81 -3.33
C SER A 225 -25.75 4.98 -4.01
N VAL A 226 -24.64 4.74 -3.32
CA VAL A 226 -23.57 3.86 -3.80
C VAL A 226 -24.12 2.47 -4.19
N ALA A 227 -25.08 1.95 -3.43
CA ALA A 227 -25.78 0.70 -3.73
C ALA A 227 -26.51 0.73 -5.08
N GLN A 228 -27.23 1.81 -5.39
CA GLN A 228 -27.92 1.99 -6.67
C GLN A 228 -26.93 2.14 -7.83
N VAL A 229 -25.83 2.88 -7.64
CA VAL A 229 -24.76 3.00 -8.64
C VAL A 229 -24.19 1.61 -8.98
N ILE A 230 -23.88 0.80 -7.97
CA ILE A 230 -23.38 -0.56 -8.15
C ILE A 230 -24.42 -1.47 -8.81
N ALA A 231 -25.68 -1.42 -8.38
CA ALA A 231 -26.76 -2.23 -8.95
C ALA A 231 -26.97 -1.94 -10.45
N ARG A 232 -26.94 -0.66 -10.84
CA ARG A 232 -27.03 -0.24 -12.25
C ARG A 232 -25.84 -0.76 -13.06
N ALA A 233 -24.64 -0.72 -12.51
CA ALA A 233 -23.44 -1.27 -13.17
C ALA A 233 -23.57 -2.79 -13.39
N LYS A 234 -24.11 -3.54 -12.41
CA LYS A 234 -24.38 -4.99 -12.54
C LYS A 234 -25.46 -5.30 -13.60
N GLY A 235 -26.47 -4.44 -13.76
CA GLY A 235 -27.58 -4.63 -14.72
C GLY A 235 -27.19 -4.48 -16.20
N LYS A 236 -26.05 -3.82 -16.51
CA LYS A 236 -25.58 -3.57 -17.88
C LYS A 236 -24.78 -4.74 -18.52
N GLY A 237 -24.69 -5.91 -17.87
CA GLY A 237 -24.07 -7.08 -18.48
C GLY A 237 -24.23 -8.37 -17.66
N ARG A 238 -25.00 -9.32 -18.19
CA ARG A 238 -24.97 -10.72 -17.75
C ARG A 238 -23.91 -11.47 -18.57
N SER A 239 -22.75 -11.78 -17.97
CA SER A 239 -21.92 -12.91 -18.38
C SER A 239 -20.86 -13.22 -17.31
N SER A 240 -20.56 -14.51 -17.19
CA SER A 240 -19.68 -15.21 -16.26
C SER A 240 -18.28 -14.62 -16.08
N GLN A 241 -17.82 -14.57 -14.82
CA GLN A 241 -16.44 -14.47 -14.30
C GLN A 241 -15.45 -13.47 -14.94
N ALA A 242 -14.82 -12.66 -14.08
CA ALA A 242 -13.60 -11.86 -14.30
C ALA A 242 -13.69 -10.52 -15.07
N ARG A 243 -14.83 -9.81 -15.05
CA ARG A 243 -14.87 -8.39 -15.46
C ARG A 243 -15.13 -7.49 -14.25
N LEU A 244 -14.24 -6.52 -14.03
CA LEU A 244 -14.44 -5.45 -13.05
C LEU A 244 -15.66 -4.61 -13.43
N LEU A 245 -16.39 -4.12 -12.42
CA LEU A 245 -17.50 -3.19 -12.65
C LEU A 245 -16.98 -1.87 -13.25
N GLU A 246 -17.73 -1.35 -14.20
CA GLU A 246 -17.49 -0.04 -14.79
C GLU A 246 -18.43 0.98 -14.14
N VAL A 247 -17.84 1.89 -13.39
CA VAL A 247 -18.53 2.97 -12.68
C VAL A 247 -17.89 4.29 -13.11
N GLU A 248 -18.71 5.26 -13.50
CA GLU A 248 -18.21 6.58 -13.97
C GLU A 248 -17.70 7.46 -12.83
N GLY A 249 -18.28 7.30 -11.64
CA GLY A 249 -17.94 8.04 -10.43
C GLY A 249 -19.07 7.94 -9.40
N PHE A 250 -18.98 8.77 -8.37
CA PHE A 250 -19.91 8.85 -7.27
C PHE A 250 -20.41 10.28 -7.09
N PHE A 251 -21.64 10.41 -6.60
CA PHE A 251 -22.18 11.70 -6.22
C PHE A 251 -21.43 12.22 -4.98
N PRO A 252 -21.28 13.54 -4.83
CA PRO A 252 -20.74 14.12 -3.60
C PRO A 252 -21.50 13.64 -2.35
N GLU A 253 -20.77 13.54 -1.24
CA GLU A 253 -21.33 13.25 0.09
C GLU A 253 -22.08 11.91 0.15
N THR A 254 -21.45 10.86 -0.40
CA THR A 254 -22.04 9.51 -0.50
C THR A 254 -21.40 8.49 0.44
N PHE A 255 -20.18 8.73 0.91
CA PHE A 255 -19.44 7.81 1.78
C PHE A 255 -19.48 8.27 3.24
N ASP A 256 -19.66 7.31 4.15
CA ASP A 256 -19.60 7.53 5.59
C ASP A 256 -18.15 7.63 6.07
N ARG A 257 -17.26 6.85 5.43
CA ARG A 257 -15.84 6.82 5.73
C ARG A 257 -14.99 6.74 4.47
N ILE A 258 -13.83 7.41 4.49
CA ILE A 258 -12.85 7.34 3.40
C ILE A 258 -11.48 6.98 3.98
N LEU A 259 -10.87 5.94 3.42
CA LEU A 259 -9.46 5.64 3.56
C LEU A 259 -8.69 6.22 2.38
N LEU A 260 -7.78 7.14 2.68
CA LEU A 260 -6.88 7.76 1.72
C LEU A 260 -5.43 7.35 2.02
N ASP A 261 -4.96 6.31 1.34
CA ASP A 261 -3.58 5.83 1.35
C ASP A 261 -2.90 6.10 -0.01
N PRO A 262 -2.63 7.37 -0.36
CA PRO A 262 -2.23 7.74 -1.71
C PRO A 262 -0.80 7.28 -2.03
N PRO A 263 -0.45 7.19 -3.33
CA PRO A 263 0.94 7.07 -3.76
C PRO A 263 1.81 8.15 -3.10
N CYS A 264 2.97 7.74 -2.58
CA CYS A 264 3.92 8.62 -1.91
C CYS A 264 5.36 8.26 -2.31
N SER A 265 6.31 9.09 -1.90
CA SER A 265 7.75 8.85 -2.11
C SER A 265 8.29 7.57 -1.45
N ALA A 266 7.49 6.97 -0.55
CA ALA A 266 7.74 5.70 0.11
C ALA A 266 9.05 5.67 0.93
N LEU A 267 9.57 6.84 1.35
CA LEU A 267 10.87 7.00 2.01
C LEU A 267 10.99 6.18 3.30
N GLY A 268 9.85 5.81 3.91
CA GLY A 268 9.81 5.03 5.13
C GLY A 268 9.86 3.50 4.94
N LEU A 269 9.78 2.98 3.71
CA LEU A 269 9.80 1.53 3.48
C LEU A 269 11.09 0.89 4.03
N ARG A 270 10.95 -0.31 4.61
CA ARG A 270 12.06 -1.11 5.14
C ARG A 270 11.93 -2.59 4.77
N PRO A 271 13.04 -3.29 4.48
CA PRO A 271 14.37 -2.71 4.22
C PRO A 271 14.35 -1.94 2.90
N ARG A 272 15.15 -0.88 2.83
CA ARG A 272 15.35 -0.12 1.59
C ARG A 272 16.84 0.02 1.36
N LEU A 273 17.36 -0.81 0.47
CA LEU A 273 18.81 -0.94 0.28
C LEU A 273 19.39 0.25 -0.48
N LEU A 274 18.57 0.85 -1.35
CA LEU A 274 18.92 2.04 -2.09
C LEU A 274 17.71 2.93 -2.31
N HIS A 275 17.98 4.24 -2.32
CA HIS A 275 17.03 5.24 -2.74
C HIS A 275 17.46 5.82 -4.10
N ALA A 276 16.57 5.79 -5.09
CA ALA A 276 16.80 6.49 -6.35
C ALA A 276 16.60 7.98 -6.10
N SER A 277 17.69 8.73 -6.01
CA SER A 277 17.67 10.16 -5.71
C SER A 277 17.19 10.98 -6.90
N ASN A 278 15.98 11.53 -6.83
CA ASN A 278 15.65 12.77 -7.53
C ASN A 278 14.65 13.60 -6.72
N ALA A 279 15.11 14.73 -6.19
CA ALA A 279 14.29 15.67 -5.42
C ALA A 279 13.10 16.23 -6.23
N ALA A 280 13.21 16.30 -7.56
CA ALA A 280 12.13 16.76 -8.43
C ALA A 280 10.86 15.89 -8.30
N ASN A 281 11.00 14.60 -7.97
CA ASN A 281 9.88 13.68 -7.85
C ASN A 281 9.05 13.91 -6.56
N LEU A 282 9.60 14.58 -5.54
CA LEU A 282 8.91 14.73 -4.25
C LEU A 282 7.71 15.68 -4.33
N ALA A 283 7.84 16.78 -5.08
CA ALA A 283 6.76 17.74 -5.26
C ALA A 283 5.57 17.16 -6.05
N GLU A 284 5.84 16.24 -6.99
CA GLU A 284 4.80 15.56 -7.76
C GLU A 284 3.88 14.73 -6.86
N TYR A 285 4.45 14.01 -5.87
CA TYR A 285 3.65 13.26 -4.91
C TYR A 285 2.76 14.19 -4.07
N THR A 286 3.31 15.30 -3.55
CA THR A 286 2.52 16.28 -2.80
C THR A 286 1.37 16.85 -3.62
N ASN A 287 1.61 17.24 -4.88
CA ASN A 287 0.56 17.77 -5.75
C ASN A 287 -0.53 16.73 -6.05
N MET A 288 -0.13 15.48 -6.33
CA MET A 288 -1.07 14.38 -6.56
C MET A 288 -1.92 14.08 -5.31
N GLN A 289 -1.31 14.07 -4.13
CA GLN A 289 -1.99 13.84 -2.85
C GLN A 289 -3.04 14.93 -2.57
N ARG A 290 -2.77 16.20 -2.92
CA ARG A 290 -3.77 17.28 -2.83
C ARG A 290 -5.00 17.02 -3.72
N CYS A 291 -4.81 16.48 -4.93
CA CYS A 291 -5.94 16.09 -5.79
C CYS A 291 -6.79 14.99 -5.16
N PHE A 292 -6.17 13.97 -4.54
CA PHE A 292 -6.92 12.94 -3.83
C PHE A 292 -7.66 13.50 -2.61
N LEU A 293 -7.03 14.38 -1.84
CA LEU A 293 -7.63 15.03 -0.68
C LEU A 293 -8.85 15.87 -1.09
N TRP A 294 -8.75 16.61 -2.20
CA TRP A 294 -9.89 17.33 -2.78
C TRP A 294 -11.07 16.40 -3.06
N VAL A 295 -10.84 15.28 -3.75
CA VAL A 295 -11.91 14.31 -4.04
C VAL A 295 -12.49 13.71 -2.74
N ALA A 296 -11.64 13.33 -1.79
CA ALA A 296 -12.09 12.80 -0.50
C ALA A 296 -13.01 13.79 0.21
N ALA A 297 -12.66 15.08 0.21
CA ALA A 297 -13.45 16.13 0.82
C ALA A 297 -14.83 16.29 0.15
N PHE A 298 -14.93 16.12 -1.17
CA PHE A 298 -16.21 16.16 -1.89
C PHE A 298 -17.07 14.90 -1.70
N LEU A 299 -16.46 13.71 -1.65
CA LEU A 299 -17.19 12.44 -1.56
C LEU A 299 -17.62 12.07 -0.14
N LEU A 300 -16.94 12.58 0.90
CA LEU A 300 -17.26 12.31 2.29
C LEU A 300 -18.51 13.08 2.74
N LYS A 301 -19.42 12.41 3.46
CA LYS A 301 -20.58 13.06 4.11
C LYS A 301 -20.13 14.02 5.21
N PRO A 302 -20.89 15.11 5.50
CA PRO A 302 -20.78 15.81 6.77
C PRO A 302 -20.98 14.82 7.94
N GLY A 303 -20.16 14.93 8.98
CA GLY A 303 -20.03 13.97 10.07
C GLY A 303 -19.22 12.71 9.73
N GLY A 304 -18.85 12.51 8.47
CA GLY A 304 -18.06 11.36 8.02
C GLY A 304 -16.59 11.45 8.42
N THR A 305 -15.92 10.29 8.44
CA THR A 305 -14.50 10.16 8.82
C THR A 305 -13.58 10.00 7.61
N LEU A 306 -12.47 10.73 7.58
CA LEU A 306 -11.36 10.52 6.65
C LEU A 306 -10.13 10.07 7.43
N VAL A 307 -9.49 8.98 6.99
CA VAL A 307 -8.13 8.64 7.44
C VAL A 307 -7.16 8.81 6.29
N TYR A 308 -6.16 9.67 6.51
CA TYR A 308 -5.04 9.89 5.62
C TYR A 308 -3.82 9.13 6.12
N SER A 309 -3.17 8.34 5.27
CA SER A 309 -1.94 7.64 5.63
C SER A 309 -0.90 7.61 4.54
N THR A 310 0.38 7.56 4.90
CA THR A 310 1.47 7.37 3.95
C THR A 310 2.56 6.46 4.53
N CYS A 311 3.33 5.81 3.64
CA CYS A 311 4.55 5.09 4.00
C CYS A 311 5.82 5.92 3.76
N THR A 312 5.73 7.25 3.96
CA THR A 312 6.86 8.17 3.82
C THR A 312 7.13 8.93 5.12
N ILE A 313 8.37 9.42 5.24
CA ILE A 313 8.81 10.30 6.32
C ILE A 313 8.87 11.77 5.90
N ASN A 314 8.59 12.08 4.63
CA ASN A 314 8.63 13.45 4.10
C ASN A 314 7.52 14.33 4.73
N PRO A 315 7.86 15.41 5.44
CA PRO A 315 6.85 16.29 6.05
C PRO A 315 5.93 16.98 5.05
N ASN A 316 6.38 17.21 3.81
CA ASN A 316 5.55 17.81 2.76
C ASN A 316 4.37 16.91 2.34
N GLU A 317 4.52 15.60 2.50
CA GLU A 317 3.50 14.60 2.21
C GLU A 317 2.70 14.22 3.47
N ASN A 318 3.08 14.74 4.65
CA ASN A 318 2.54 14.32 5.94
C ASN A 318 1.95 15.54 6.68
N GLU A 319 2.69 16.13 7.60
CA GLU A 319 2.21 17.24 8.45
C GLU A 319 1.72 18.44 7.63
N GLN A 320 2.42 18.80 6.55
CA GLN A 320 1.98 19.91 5.69
C GLN A 320 0.75 19.55 4.84
N MET A 321 0.50 18.27 4.59
CA MET A 321 -0.75 17.83 3.96
C MET A 321 -1.92 17.97 4.93
N VAL A 322 -1.70 17.66 6.21
CA VAL A 322 -2.68 17.90 7.28
C VAL A 322 -2.97 19.38 7.42
N HIS A 323 -1.93 20.22 7.49
CA HIS A 323 -2.10 21.68 7.54
C HIS A 323 -2.91 22.20 6.34
N HIS A 324 -2.55 21.77 5.13
CA HIS A 324 -3.31 22.13 3.92
C HIS A 324 -4.77 21.67 3.99
N ALA A 325 -5.03 20.47 4.54
CA ALA A 325 -6.39 19.94 4.68
C ALA A 325 -7.26 20.82 5.58
N LEU A 326 -6.72 21.24 6.73
CA LEU A 326 -7.41 22.06 7.73
C LEU A 326 -7.67 23.49 7.24
N GLU A 327 -6.75 24.06 6.47
CA GLU A 327 -6.90 25.40 5.88
C GLU A 327 -7.89 25.43 4.70
N THR A 328 -7.98 24.34 3.94
CA THR A 328 -8.67 24.33 2.63
C THR A 328 -10.07 23.73 2.68
N TYR A 329 -10.32 22.77 3.57
CA TYR A 329 -11.54 21.98 3.61
C TYR A 329 -12.19 22.04 4.99
N PRO A 330 -13.51 21.77 5.11
CA PRO A 330 -14.21 21.73 6.40
C PRO A 330 -13.89 20.44 7.16
N PHE A 331 -12.61 20.19 7.41
CA PHE A 331 -12.10 19.09 8.20
C PHE A 331 -11.67 19.58 9.57
N GLU A 332 -11.95 18.76 10.57
CA GLU A 332 -11.40 18.89 11.90
C GLU A 332 -10.53 17.68 12.19
N LEU A 333 -9.32 17.92 12.70
CA LEU A 333 -8.41 16.86 13.12
C LEU A 333 -8.90 16.29 14.45
N VAL A 334 -9.03 14.97 14.55
CA VAL A 334 -9.57 14.30 15.75
C VAL A 334 -8.62 13.25 16.32
N PRO A 335 -8.71 12.94 17.63
CA PRO A 335 -7.90 11.89 18.25
C PRO A 335 -8.12 10.51 17.59
N GLN A 336 -7.05 9.72 17.54
CA GLN A 336 -7.05 8.37 16.96
C GLN A 336 -7.40 7.26 17.98
N GLN A 337 -7.96 7.66 19.14
CA GLN A 337 -8.44 6.80 20.22
C GLN A 337 -7.41 5.72 20.64
N GLU A 338 -7.84 4.48 20.86
CA GLU A 338 -7.01 3.37 21.36
C GLU A 338 -5.94 2.91 20.34
N ALA A 339 -6.08 3.28 19.07
CA ALA A 339 -5.14 2.91 18.01
C ALA A 339 -4.02 3.95 17.84
N HIS A 340 -3.49 4.50 18.94
CA HIS A 340 -2.38 5.46 18.94
C HIS A 340 -1.09 4.77 19.43
N LEU A 341 -0.28 4.29 18.49
CA LEU A 341 0.99 3.59 18.79
C LEU A 341 2.23 4.38 18.33
N GLY A 342 2.05 5.30 17.38
CA GLY A 342 3.14 6.12 16.86
C GLY A 342 3.47 7.30 17.78
N ASN A 343 4.52 8.02 17.42
CA ASN A 343 4.89 9.28 18.03
C ASN A 343 4.04 10.43 17.48
N ARG A 344 4.06 11.58 18.17
CA ARG A 344 3.48 12.83 17.65
C ARG A 344 4.12 13.26 16.31
N GLY A 345 3.40 14.12 15.58
CA GLY A 345 3.90 14.77 14.36
C GLY A 345 5.08 15.71 14.61
N LEU A 346 5.80 16.04 13.54
CA LEU A 346 6.94 16.95 13.58
C LEU A 346 6.52 18.40 13.86
N GLN A 347 7.26 19.08 14.75
CA GLN A 347 7.07 20.51 15.01
C GLN A 347 7.54 21.38 13.84
N GLY A 348 6.97 22.59 13.74
CA GLY A 348 7.36 23.58 12.73
C GLY A 348 6.91 23.25 11.30
N GLN A 349 5.97 22.32 11.13
CA GLN A 349 5.43 21.90 9.82
C GLN A 349 4.02 22.43 9.53
N GLY A 350 3.62 23.53 10.20
CA GLY A 350 2.29 24.15 10.05
C GLY A 350 1.23 23.68 11.04
N LEU A 351 1.50 22.61 11.82
CA LEU A 351 0.61 22.15 12.88
C LEU A 351 0.98 22.80 14.23
N SER A 352 -0.04 23.19 14.99
CA SER A 352 0.09 23.54 16.41
C SER A 352 0.56 22.33 17.24
N ASP A 353 1.03 22.57 18.47
CA ASP A 353 1.46 21.49 19.35
C ASP A 353 0.33 20.49 19.66
N HIS A 354 -0.90 21.00 19.79
CA HIS A 354 -2.09 20.17 19.99
C HIS A 354 -2.37 19.31 18.75
N GLU A 355 -2.43 19.90 17.55
CA GLU A 355 -2.69 19.14 16.31
C GLU A 355 -1.60 18.10 16.04
N ALA A 356 -0.33 18.44 16.30
CA ALA A 356 0.77 17.49 16.16
C ALA A 356 0.63 16.29 17.12
N SER A 357 -0.07 16.44 18.25
CA SER A 357 -0.37 15.32 19.17
C SER A 357 -1.54 14.43 18.70
N LEU A 358 -2.35 14.89 17.75
CA LEU A 358 -3.50 14.15 17.22
C LEU A 358 -3.13 13.27 16.01
N VAL A 359 -2.07 13.63 15.29
CA VAL A 359 -1.47 12.77 14.24
C VAL A 359 -0.52 11.76 14.88
N GLN A 360 -0.21 10.69 14.15
CA GLN A 360 0.79 9.73 14.59
C GLN A 360 1.79 9.40 13.47
N ARG A 361 3.07 9.40 13.84
CA ARG A 361 4.22 9.16 12.99
C ARG A 361 5.02 7.98 13.56
N PHE A 362 5.32 7.03 12.72
CA PHE A 362 6.22 5.93 13.02
C PHE A 362 7.60 6.30 12.48
N ASP A 363 8.58 6.44 13.38
CA ASP A 363 9.94 6.83 13.02
C ASP A 363 10.83 5.58 12.98
N PRO A 364 11.49 5.27 11.85
CA PRO A 364 12.45 4.18 11.77
C PRO A 364 13.61 4.23 12.75
N SER A 365 13.91 5.41 13.30
CA SER A 365 14.97 5.62 14.29
C SER A 365 14.50 5.43 15.74
N ASP A 366 13.20 5.18 15.95
CA ASP A 366 12.65 4.90 17.27
C ASP A 366 13.24 3.59 17.83
N ALA A 367 13.82 3.68 19.03
CA ALA A 367 14.44 2.54 19.70
C ALA A 367 13.44 1.58 20.36
N VAL A 368 12.21 2.02 20.60
CA VAL A 368 11.14 1.26 21.25
C VAL A 368 10.32 0.51 20.20
N LEU A 369 9.89 1.19 19.15
CA LEU A 369 9.01 0.61 18.12
C LEU A 369 9.71 0.54 16.76
N ASP A 370 10.39 -0.58 16.51
CA ASP A 370 11.16 -0.82 15.28
C ASP A 370 10.26 -1.14 14.07
N THR A 371 9.68 -0.11 13.46
CA THR A 371 8.79 -0.24 12.29
C THR A 371 9.31 0.49 11.05
N MET A 372 8.62 0.30 9.92
CA MET A 372 8.76 1.20 8.78
C MET A 372 8.37 2.65 9.14
N GLY A 373 8.88 3.60 8.35
CA GLY A 373 8.46 4.98 8.41
C GLY A 373 7.05 5.12 7.88
N PHE A 374 6.18 5.73 8.67
CA PHE A 374 4.75 5.78 8.37
C PHE A 374 4.10 7.00 9.02
N PHE A 375 2.99 7.47 8.45
CA PHE A 375 2.21 8.59 8.98
C PHE A 375 0.71 8.30 8.88
N CYS A 376 -0.06 8.73 9.88
CA CYS A 376 -1.51 8.58 9.93
C CYS A 376 -2.17 9.80 10.60
N ALA A 377 -3.20 10.34 9.95
CA ALA A 377 -4.03 11.43 10.46
C ALA A 377 -5.52 11.10 10.26
N LYS A 378 -6.35 11.43 11.24
CA LYS A 378 -7.80 11.20 11.24
C LYS A 378 -8.55 12.51 11.28
N PHE A 379 -9.51 12.68 10.38
CA PHE A 379 -10.34 13.86 10.27
C PHE A 379 -11.81 13.50 10.35
N VAL A 380 -12.62 14.45 10.82
CA VAL A 380 -14.07 14.47 10.65
C VAL A 380 -14.45 15.65 9.76
N LYS A 381 -15.33 15.43 8.77
CA LYS A 381 -15.86 16.52 7.94
C LYS A 381 -16.99 17.22 8.69
N THR A 382 -16.85 18.50 9.02
CA THR A 382 -17.79 19.21 9.90
C THR A 382 -19.05 19.71 9.17
N ARG A 383 -18.93 20.05 7.88
CA ARG A 383 -20.04 20.56 7.06
C ARG A 383 -19.86 20.27 5.57
N SER A 384 -20.88 20.58 4.77
CA SER A 384 -20.83 20.40 3.32
C SER A 384 -19.95 21.45 2.63
N ILE A 385 -19.08 21.02 1.70
CA ILE A 385 -18.26 21.93 0.87
C ILE A 385 -19.13 22.78 -0.06
N ARG A 386 -20.32 22.29 -0.42
CA ARG A 386 -21.25 23.02 -1.30
C ARG A 386 -21.82 24.27 -0.66
N GLN A 387 -21.80 24.37 0.68
CA GLN A 387 -22.22 25.59 1.38
C GLN A 387 -21.18 26.72 1.26
N ASP A 388 -19.90 26.37 1.06
CA ASP A 388 -18.79 27.32 0.94
C ASP A 388 -18.55 27.75 -0.53
N GLN A 389 -18.91 26.92 -1.51
CA GLN A 389 -18.81 27.21 -2.95
C GLN A 389 -20.18 27.52 -3.56
N GLY A 390 -20.75 28.68 -3.23
CA GLY A 390 -21.92 29.20 -3.92
C GLY A 390 -21.67 29.31 -5.43
N ASN A 391 -22.37 28.49 -6.22
CA ASN A 391 -22.54 28.58 -7.68
C ASN A 391 -21.32 28.32 -8.60
N ALA A 392 -20.27 27.62 -8.17
CA ALA A 392 -19.18 27.22 -9.07
C ALA A 392 -18.90 25.70 -9.00
N ILE A 393 -19.82 24.90 -9.55
CA ILE A 393 -19.56 23.51 -9.94
C ILE A 393 -20.02 23.33 -11.38
#